data_AF-A0A1Q6GD34-F1
#
_entry.id   AF-A0A1Q6GD34-F1
#
_cell.length_a   1.000
_cell.length_b   1.000
_cell.length_c   1.000
_cell.angle_alpha   90.00
_cell.angle_beta   90.00
_cell.angle_gamma   90.00
#
_symmetry.space_group_name_H-M   'P 1'
#
loop_
_entity.id
_entity.type
_entity.pdbx_description
1 polymer ?
#
loop_
_entity_poly.entity_id
_entity_poly.type
_entity_poly.pdbx_seq_one_letter_code
_entity_poly.pdbx_strand_id
1 'polypeptide(L)'
;MKKQEYTPSPIDVSDVQLPEELKKLSELLAKNVHETWSEARMKEGWRFGPERNDAAKEHPCLIPFEELPDSEKAYDRITAEGTLKLILSLGFKITK
;
A
#
# COMPACT_ATOMS: atom_id res chain seq x y z
N MET A 1 -7.02 34.94 5.65
CA MET A 1 -7.58 33.79 6.39
C MET A 1 -6.41 33.00 6.97
N LYS A 2 -6.36 32.77 8.29
CA LYS A 2 -5.32 31.91 8.89
C LYS A 2 -5.61 30.47 8.42
N LYS A 3 -4.67 29.86 7.71
CA LYS A 3 -4.71 28.45 7.34
C LYS A 3 -4.73 27.66 8.66
N GLN A 4 -5.79 26.91 8.94
CA GLN A 4 -5.75 25.97 10.05
C GLN A 4 -4.66 24.95 9.74
N GLU A 5 -3.71 24.81 10.66
CA GLU A 5 -2.62 23.85 10.54
C GLU A 5 -3.19 22.46 10.77
N TYR A 6 -2.99 21.56 9.80
CA TYR A 6 -3.45 20.18 9.90
C TYR A 6 -2.49 19.38 10.78
N THR A 7 -3.02 18.76 11.84
CA THR A 7 -2.27 17.82 12.68
C THR A 7 -2.87 16.43 12.52
N PRO A 8 -2.16 15.48 11.86
CA PRO A 8 -2.65 14.11 11.74
C PRO A 8 -2.70 13.43 13.11
N SER A 9 -3.73 12.61 13.34
CA SER A 9 -3.92 11.85 14.58
C SER A 9 -4.35 10.41 14.24
N PRO A 10 -3.44 9.56 13.74
CA PRO A 10 -3.76 8.16 13.46
C PRO A 10 -4.12 7.41 14.75
N ILE A 11 -4.95 6.38 14.63
CA ILE A 11 -5.25 5.47 15.75
C ILE A 11 -3.98 4.66 16.04
N ASP A 12 -3.53 4.66 17.30
CA ASP A 12 -2.39 3.84 17.72
C ASP A 12 -2.78 2.36 17.74
N VAL A 13 -2.08 1.58 16.93
CA VAL A 13 -2.26 0.13 16.80
C VAL A 13 -0.96 -0.63 17.10
N SER A 14 0.00 0.02 17.77
CA SER A 14 1.31 -0.54 18.09
C SER A 14 1.22 -1.80 18.96
N ASP A 15 0.25 -1.84 19.89
CA ASP A 15 -0.02 -2.98 20.77
C ASP A 15 -0.79 -4.13 20.08
N VAL A 16 -1.28 -3.93 18.84
CA VAL A 16 -2.03 -4.96 18.12
C VAL A 16 -1.08 -5.89 17.37
N GLN A 17 -1.11 -7.17 17.76
CA GLN A 17 -0.35 -8.22 17.09
C GLN A 17 -1.21 -8.90 16.02
N LEU A 18 -0.67 -8.99 14.80
CA LEU A 18 -1.34 -9.72 13.72
C LEU A 18 -1.12 -11.23 13.88
N PRO A 19 -2.21 -12.04 13.88
CA PRO A 19 -2.12 -13.48 13.67
C PRO A 19 -1.34 -13.82 12.40
N GLU A 20 -0.64 -14.96 12.40
CA GLU A 20 0.23 -15.38 11.29
C GLU A 20 -0.52 -15.49 9.95
N GLU A 21 -1.78 -15.93 9.98
CA GLU A 21 -2.64 -16.00 8.80
C GLU A 21 -2.89 -14.61 8.18
N LEU A 22 -3.03 -13.58 9.02
CA LEU A 22 -3.25 -12.20 8.59
C LEU A 22 -1.97 -11.52 8.11
N LYS A 23 -0.79 -11.98 8.53
CA LYS A 23 0.49 -11.55 7.92
C LYS A 23 0.63 -12.05 6.48
N LYS A 24 0.18 -13.27 6.19
CA LYS A 24 0.13 -13.75 4.80
C LYS A 24 -0.89 -12.96 3.98
N LEU A 25 -2.01 -12.58 4.60
CA LEU A 25 -2.99 -11.73 3.97
C LEU A 25 -2.44 -10.33 3.68
N SER A 26 -1.61 -9.73 4.54
CA SER A 26 -1.04 -8.40 4.29
C SER A 26 -0.17 -8.38 3.03
N GLU A 27 0.63 -9.40 2.77
CA GLU A 27 1.41 -9.52 1.52
C GLU A 27 0.50 -9.61 0.29
N LEU A 28 -0.58 -10.40 0.36
CA LEU A 28 -1.54 -10.51 -0.73
C LEU A 28 -2.26 -9.18 -0.99
N LEU A 29 -2.60 -8.44 0.08
CA LEU A 29 -3.20 -7.11 -0.02
C LEU A 29 -2.22 -6.11 -0.65
N ALA A 30 -0.97 -6.08 -0.20
CA ALA A 30 0.08 -5.22 -0.76
C ALA A 30 0.27 -5.48 -2.26
N LYS A 31 0.38 -6.76 -2.65
CA LYS A 31 0.43 -7.15 -4.06
C LYS A 31 -0.80 -6.67 -4.83
N ASN A 32 -2.00 -6.91 -4.32
CA ASN A 32 -3.22 -6.53 -5.03
C ASN A 32 -3.37 -5.01 -5.19
N VAL A 33 -2.92 -4.22 -4.21
CA VAL A 33 -2.86 -2.75 -4.32
C VAL A 33 -1.96 -2.35 -5.47
N HIS A 34 -0.77 -2.94 -5.57
CA HIS A 34 0.15 -2.71 -6.67
C HIS A 34 -0.42 -3.08 -8.04
N GLU A 35 -1.05 -4.25 -8.16
CA GLU A 35 -1.69 -4.70 -9.39
C GLU A 35 -2.81 -3.73 -9.82
N THR A 36 -3.64 -3.30 -8.86
CA THR A 36 -4.75 -2.36 -9.12
C THR A 36 -4.23 -0.99 -9.58
N TRP A 37 -3.21 -0.47 -8.91
CA TRP A 37 -2.55 0.78 -9.31
C TRP A 37 -1.92 0.67 -10.69
N SER A 38 -1.20 -0.42 -10.95
CA SER A 38 -0.53 -0.68 -12.23
C SER A 38 -1.54 -0.76 -13.38
N GLU A 39 -2.63 -1.51 -13.19
CA GLU A 39 -3.69 -1.65 -14.18
C GLU A 39 -4.31 -0.28 -14.54
N ALA A 40 -4.62 0.54 -13.53
CA ALA A 40 -5.17 1.88 -13.73
C ALA A 40 -4.19 2.79 -14.50
N ARG A 41 -2.91 2.77 -14.13
CA ARG A 41 -1.87 3.56 -14.80
C ARG A 41 -1.66 3.11 -16.25
N MET A 42 -1.61 1.81 -16.50
CA MET A 42 -1.49 1.29 -17.87
C MET A 42 -2.70 1.65 -18.73
N LYS A 43 -3.93 1.63 -18.18
CA LYS A 43 -5.14 2.12 -18.86
C LYS A 43 -5.07 3.61 -19.22
N GLU A 44 -4.42 4.41 -18.38
CA GLU A 44 -4.14 5.83 -18.65
C GLU A 44 -2.99 6.05 -19.66
N GLY A 45 -2.37 4.99 -20.18
CA GLY A 45 -1.27 5.03 -21.14
C GLY A 45 0.11 5.16 -20.51
N TRP A 46 0.24 4.88 -19.20
CA TRP A 46 1.55 4.78 -18.58
C TRP A 46 2.24 3.47 -18.92
N ARG A 47 3.57 3.50 -18.96
CA ARG A 47 4.42 2.33 -19.20
C ARG A 47 5.62 2.32 -18.25
N PHE A 48 6.34 1.21 -18.22
CA PHE A 48 7.65 1.16 -17.58
C PHE A 48 8.62 2.18 -18.19
N GLY A 49 9.40 2.83 -17.34
CA GLY A 49 10.63 3.54 -17.71
C GLY A 49 11.57 3.59 -16.50
N PRO A 50 12.88 3.78 -16.72
CA PRO A 50 13.88 3.67 -15.66
C PRO A 50 13.73 4.71 -14.54
N GLU A 51 13.09 5.84 -14.85
CA GLU A 51 12.79 6.92 -13.93
C GLU A 51 11.36 7.42 -14.19
N ARG A 52 10.78 8.14 -13.21
CA ARG A 52 9.45 8.71 -13.37
C ARG A 52 9.49 9.88 -14.36
N ASN A 53 8.68 9.80 -15.42
CA ASN A 53 8.52 10.86 -16.40
C ASN A 53 7.04 11.05 -16.75
N ASP A 54 6.41 12.07 -16.14
CA ASP A 54 4.98 12.32 -16.30
C ASP A 54 4.61 12.77 -17.72
N ALA A 55 5.51 13.47 -18.42
CA ALA A 55 5.28 13.91 -19.80
C ALA A 55 5.29 12.74 -20.78
N ALA A 56 6.20 11.79 -20.59
CA ALA A 56 6.27 10.56 -21.38
C ALA A 56 5.33 9.45 -20.86
N LYS A 57 4.69 9.66 -19.70
CA LYS A 57 3.93 8.67 -18.92
C LYS A 57 4.74 7.41 -18.62
N GLU A 58 5.88 7.58 -17.98
CA GLU A 58 6.75 6.48 -17.56
C GLU A 58 6.89 6.42 -16.03
N HIS A 59 6.90 5.21 -15.47
CA HIS A 59 7.12 5.00 -14.04
C HIS A 59 7.96 3.74 -13.77
N PRO A 60 8.98 3.78 -12.88
CA PRO A 60 9.87 2.65 -12.64
C PRO A 60 9.17 1.46 -11.98
N CYS A 61 8.14 1.72 -11.17
CA CYS A 61 7.38 0.66 -10.51
C CYS A 61 6.37 -0.07 -11.41
N LEU A 62 6.20 0.29 -12.70
CA LEU A 62 5.28 -0.44 -13.59
C LEU A 62 5.90 -1.77 -14.09
N ILE A 63 6.25 -2.61 -13.13
CA ILE A 63 6.84 -3.96 -13.26
C ILE A 63 6.09 -4.91 -12.32
N PRO A 64 6.26 -6.24 -12.46
CA PRO A 64 5.65 -7.21 -11.56
C PRO A 64 5.97 -6.93 -10.09
N PHE A 65 5.00 -7.13 -9.19
CA PHE A 65 5.18 -6.86 -7.76
C PHE A 65 6.42 -7.56 -7.19
N GLU A 66 6.67 -8.80 -7.59
CA GLU A 66 7.82 -9.60 -7.14
C GLU A 66 9.18 -8.95 -7.48
N GLU A 67 9.25 -8.17 -8.55
CA GLU A 67 10.46 -7.51 -9.04
C GLU A 67 10.69 -6.13 -8.41
N LEU A 68 9.72 -5.60 -7.67
CA LEU A 68 9.90 -4.31 -6.98
C LEU A 68 11.01 -4.39 -5.93
N PRO A 69 11.77 -3.30 -5.74
CA PRO A 69 12.65 -3.14 -4.59
C PRO A 69 11.89 -3.31 -3.28
N ASP A 70 12.54 -3.87 -2.26
CA ASP A 70 11.91 -4.03 -0.94
C ASP A 70 11.47 -2.70 -0.31
N SER A 71 12.16 -1.60 -0.64
CA SER A 71 11.77 -0.25 -0.21
C SER A 71 10.40 0.18 -0.77
N GLU A 72 10.11 -0.18 -2.02
CA GLU A 72 8.82 0.14 -2.65
C GLU A 72 7.71 -0.75 -2.07
N LYS A 73 7.99 -2.05 -1.90
CA LYS A 73 7.05 -2.98 -1.25
C LYS A 73 6.75 -2.63 0.20
N ALA A 74 7.73 -2.06 0.92
CA ALA A 74 7.61 -1.76 2.34
C ALA A 74 6.46 -0.80 2.64
N TYR A 75 6.24 0.20 1.78
CA TYR A 75 5.13 1.14 1.97
C TYR A 75 3.77 0.44 1.92
N ASP A 76 3.55 -0.41 0.90
CA ASP A 76 2.30 -1.14 0.75
C ASP A 76 2.11 -2.17 1.87
N ARG A 77 3.17 -2.86 2.29
CA ARG A 77 3.17 -3.79 3.42
C ARG A 77 2.78 -3.10 4.73
N ILE A 78 3.45 -1.99 5.06
CA ILE A 78 3.16 -1.22 6.29
C ILE A 78 1.71 -0.75 6.27
N THR A 79 1.23 -0.28 5.12
CA THR A 79 -0.16 0.18 4.96
C THR A 79 -1.15 -0.96 5.14
N ALA A 80 -0.91 -2.12 4.52
CA ALA A 80 -1.75 -3.30 4.64
C ALA A 80 -1.77 -3.83 6.08
N GLU A 81 -0.62 -3.97 6.73
CA GLU A 81 -0.52 -4.42 8.12
C GLU A 81 -1.20 -3.45 9.08
N GLY A 82 -0.94 -2.15 8.95
CA GLY A 82 -1.58 -1.12 9.78
C GLY A 82 -3.11 -1.15 9.64
N THR A 83 -3.61 -1.36 8.41
CA THR A 83 -5.05 -1.49 8.14
C THR A 83 -5.64 -2.71 8.85
N LEU A 84 -4.98 -3.87 8.74
CA LEU A 84 -5.44 -5.09 9.42
C LEU A 84 -5.42 -4.93 10.94
N LYS A 85 -4.35 -4.34 11.49
CA LYS A 85 -4.24 -4.06 12.93
C LYS A 85 -5.35 -3.13 13.41
N LEU A 86 -5.68 -2.11 12.64
CA LEU A 86 -6.79 -1.21 12.95
C LEU A 86 -8.13 -1.94 12.98
N ILE A 87 -8.40 -2.79 11.97
CA ILE A 87 -9.63 -3.61 11.93
C ILE A 87 -9.76 -4.45 13.21
N LEU A 88 -8.68 -5.10 13.65
CA LEU A 88 -8.66 -5.89 14.88
C LEU A 88 -8.82 -5.02 16.14
N SER A 89 -8.15 -3.86 16.20
CA SER A 89 -8.27 -2.89 17.30
C SER A 89 -9.71 -2.43 17.52
N LEU A 90 -10.46 -2.27 16.42
CA LEU A 90 -11.87 -1.88 16.43
C LEU A 90 -12.83 -3.05 16.74
N GLY A 91 -12.30 -4.25 17.02
CA GLY A 91 -13.09 -5.41 17.44
C GLY A 91 -13.70 -6.24 16.30
N PHE A 92 -13.36 -5.94 15.04
CA PHE A 92 -13.78 -6.76 13.90
C PHE A 92 -12.93 -8.03 13.81
N LYS A 93 -13.53 -9.07 13.22
CA LYS A 93 -12.88 -10.36 13.01
C LYS A 93 -12.80 -10.65 11.51
N ILE A 94 -11.63 -11.10 11.07
CA ILE A 94 -11.38 -11.55 9.70
C ILE A 94 -11.25 -13.08 9.75
N THR A 95 -12.08 -13.78 8.97
CA THR A 95 -12.10 -15.24 8.88
C THR A 95 -12.07 -15.67 7.42
N LYS A 96 -11.44 -16.81 7.13
CA LYS A 96 -11.39 -17.41 5.78
C LYS A 96 -12.70 -18.10 5.40
#